data_AF-A0A0N0JY54-F1
#
_entry.id   AF-A0A0N0JY54-F1
#
_cell.length_a   1.000
_cell.length_b   1.000
_cell.length_c   1.000
_cell.angle_alpha   90.00
_cell.angle_beta   90.00
_cell.angle_gamma   90.00
#
_symmetry.space_group_name_H-M   'P 1'
#
loop_
_entity.id
_entity.type
_entity.pdbx_description
1 polymer ?
#
loop_
_entity_poly.entity_id
_entity_poly.type
_entity_poly.pdbx_seq_one_letter_code
_entity_poly.pdbx_strand_id
1 'polypeptide(L)'
;MGILVRDEKIDRQVRELAAKSGKTLQGAIGQAVENELQRIDARREQVEKAFRRAQERLTAFPVIDDGLSHKEFFDREYGDA
;
A
#
# COMPACT_ATOMS: atom_id res chain seq x y z
N MET A 1 28.93 -4.45 8.07
CA MET A 1 28.77 -3.12 7.44
C MET A 1 27.81 -2.31 8.30
N GLY A 2 28.11 -1.04 8.57
CA GLY A 2 27.32 -0.20 9.49
C GLY A 2 26.66 0.96 8.77
N ILE A 3 25.43 1.30 9.17
CA ILE A 3 24.75 2.53 8.76
C ILE A 3 25.22 3.64 9.70
N LEU A 4 25.69 4.75 9.13
CA LEU A 4 26.18 5.90 9.88
C LEU A 4 25.10 6.98 9.84
N VAL A 5 24.39 7.14 10.95
CA VAL A 5 23.37 8.18 11.12
C VAL A 5 24.09 9.48 11.52
N ARG A 6 24.10 10.47 10.63
CA ARG A 6 24.74 11.79 10.88
C ARG A 6 23.76 12.88 11.32
N ASP A 7 22.48 12.56 11.36
CA ASP A 7 21.41 13.47 11.73
C ASP A 7 21.13 13.35 13.24
N GLU A 8 21.23 14.47 13.97
CA GLU A 8 21.08 14.53 15.43
C GLU A 8 19.65 14.17 15.88
N LYS A 9 18.64 14.52 15.08
CA LYS A 9 17.25 14.19 15.38
C LYS A 9 17.05 12.68 15.27
N ILE A 10 17.59 12.05 14.22
CA ILE A 10 17.47 10.59 14.05
C ILE A 10 18.22 9.86 15.17
N ASP A 11 19.43 10.29 15.55
CA ASP A 11 20.16 9.69 16.67
C ASP A 11 19.33 9.75 17.98
N ARG A 12 18.72 10.90 18.28
CA ARG A 12 17.84 11.06 19.45
C ARG A 12 16.64 10.10 19.40
N GLN A 13 15.98 10.00 18.26
CA GLN A 13 14.82 9.11 18.08
C GLN A 13 15.20 7.64 18.22
N VAL A 14 16.34 7.22 17.68
CA VAL A 14 16.84 5.85 17.81
C VAL A 14 17.16 5.53 19.26
N ARG A 15 17.81 6.46 19.99
CA ARG A 15 18.08 6.29 21.42
C ARG A 15 16.80 6.16 22.24
N GLU A 16 15.81 7.01 21.96
CA GLU A 16 14.52 6.94 22.63
C GLU A 16 13.81 5.61 22.36
N LEU A 17 13.80 5.15 21.09
CA LEU A 17 13.22 3.88 20.71
C LEU A 17 13.93 2.71 21.41
N ALA A 18 15.27 2.73 21.45
CA ALA A 18 16.07 1.73 22.14
C ALA A 18 15.75 1.67 23.64
N ALA A 19 15.67 2.84 24.29
CA ALA A 19 15.33 2.95 25.71
C ALA A 19 13.93 2.39 25.99
N LYS A 20 12.93 2.73 25.17
CA LYS A 20 11.55 2.25 25.32
C LYS A 20 11.38 0.76 25.02
N SER A 21 12.15 0.22 24.09
CA SER A 21 12.07 -1.17 23.65
C SER A 21 12.99 -2.13 24.40
N GLY A 22 13.87 -1.61 25.27
CA GLY A 22 14.87 -2.40 26.00
C GLY A 22 15.93 -3.03 25.08
N LYS A 23 16.16 -2.46 23.88
CA LYS A 23 17.09 -3.00 22.87
C LYS A 23 18.34 -2.15 22.76
N THR A 24 19.37 -2.71 22.11
CA THR A 24 20.50 -1.91 21.61
C THR A 24 20.04 -0.95 20.50
N LEU A 25 20.80 0.11 20.22
CA LEU A 25 20.48 1.03 19.11
C LEU A 25 20.30 0.29 17.78
N GLN A 26 21.20 -0.66 17.49
CA GLN A 26 21.11 -1.50 16.30
C GLN A 26 19.86 -2.39 16.31
N GLY A 27 19.52 -2.99 17.46
CA GLY A 27 18.31 -3.82 17.58
C GLY A 27 17.03 -3.02 17.45
N ALA A 28 16.99 -1.79 17.97
CA ALA A 28 15.88 -0.87 17.82
C ALA A 28 15.68 -0.44 16.36
N ILE A 29 16.77 -0.09 15.66
CA ILE A 29 16.74 0.21 14.21
C ILE A 29 16.25 -1.00 13.44
N GLY A 30 16.82 -2.18 13.70
CA GLY A 30 16.44 -3.42 13.00
C GLY A 30 14.95 -3.71 13.14
N GLN A 31 14.42 -3.62 14.36
CA GLN A 31 12.99 -3.82 14.60
C GLN A 31 12.12 -2.76 13.92
N ALA A 32 12.53 -1.48 13.94
CA ALA A 32 11.77 -0.43 13.27
C ALA A 32 11.67 -0.66 11.76
N VAL A 33 12.79 -1.06 11.13
CA VAL A 33 12.85 -1.39 9.70
C VAL A 33 11.96 -2.59 9.38
N GLU A 34 12.05 -3.66 10.17
CA GLU A 34 11.24 -4.87 9.98
C GLU A 34 9.74 -4.57 10.08
N ASN A 35 9.33 -3.79 11.09
CA ASN A 35 7.93 -3.38 11.25
C ASN A 35 7.41 -2.60 10.04
N GLU A 36 8.21 -1.72 9.46
CA GLU A 36 7.78 -0.92 8.31
C GLU A 36 7.69 -1.77 7.04
N LEU A 37 8.65 -2.68 6.82
CA LEU A 37 8.57 -3.64 5.72
C LEU A 37 7.32 -4.51 5.82
N GLN A 38 7.03 -5.05 7.00
CA GLN A 38 5.81 -5.84 7.25
C GLN A 38 4.53 -5.04 6.97
N ARG A 39 4.50 -3.74 7.32
CA ARG A 39 3.35 -2.87 7.03
C ARG A 39 3.15 -2.66 5.53
N ILE A 40 4.24 -2.45 4.79
CA ILE A 40 4.20 -2.29 3.33
C ILE A 40 3.68 -3.57 2.67
N ASP A 41 4.21 -4.72 3.07
CA ASP A 41 3.80 -6.01 2.51
C ASP A 41 2.34 -6.32 2.84
N ALA A 42 1.91 -6.10 4.09
CA ALA A 42 0.50 -6.27 4.48
C ALA A 42 -0.44 -5.36 3.67
N ARG A 43 -0.03 -4.12 3.37
CA ARG A 43 -0.79 -3.20 2.53
C ARG A 43 -0.90 -3.71 1.10
N ARG A 44 0.18 -4.25 0.53
CA ARG A 44 0.17 -4.85 -0.81
C ARG A 44 -0.78 -6.04 -0.88
N GLU A 45 -0.70 -6.96 0.07
CA GLU A 45 -1.60 -8.12 0.14
C GLU A 45 -3.08 -7.71 0.20
N GLN A 46 -3.41 -6.66 0.97
CA GLN A 46 -4.78 -6.15 1.04
C GLN A 46 -5.27 -5.62 -0.30
N VAL A 47 -4.43 -4.86 -1.01
CA VAL A 47 -4.75 -4.32 -2.34
C VAL A 47 -4.92 -5.44 -3.35
N GLU A 48 -3.99 -6.41 -3.40
CA GLU A 48 -4.07 -7.56 -4.29
C GLU A 48 -5.33 -8.39 -4.03
N LYS A 49 -5.68 -8.62 -2.77
CA LYS A 49 -6.90 -9.32 -2.38
C LYS A 49 -8.16 -8.57 -2.81
N ALA A 50 -8.18 -7.25 -2.66
CA ALA A 50 -9.28 -6.42 -3.13
C ALA A 50 -9.41 -6.46 -4.66
N PHE A 51 -8.29 -6.36 -5.37
CA PHE A 51 -8.23 -6.46 -6.82
C PHE A 51 -8.74 -7.82 -7.32
N ARG A 52 -8.27 -8.91 -6.72
CA ARG A 52 -8.71 -10.27 -7.09
C ARG A 52 -10.22 -10.45 -6.90
N ARG A 53 -10.77 -9.98 -5.78
CA ARG A 53 -12.23 -10.01 -5.53
C ARG A 53 -13.02 -9.18 -6.54
N ALA A 54 -12.50 -8.02 -6.92
CA ALA A 54 -13.11 -7.18 -7.94
C ALA A 54 -13.09 -7.88 -9.31
N GLN A 55 -11.94 -8.45 -9.68
CA GLN A 55 -11.77 -9.22 -10.91
C GLN A 55 -12.73 -10.40 -10.97
N GLU A 56 -12.81 -11.23 -9.93
CA GLU A 56 -13.74 -12.38 -9.84
C GLU A 56 -15.19 -11.95 -10.06
N ARG A 57 -15.62 -10.85 -9.41
CA ARG A 57 -16.97 -10.31 -9.58
C ARG A 57 -17.21 -9.81 -11.00
N LEU A 58 -16.26 -9.08 -11.58
CA LEU A 58 -16.40 -8.53 -12.93
C LEU A 58 -16.40 -9.64 -13.99
N THR A 59 -15.60 -10.69 -13.82
CA THR A 59 -15.57 -11.84 -14.74
C THR A 59 -16.87 -12.66 -14.75
N ALA A 60 -17.71 -12.52 -13.72
CA ALA A 60 -19.01 -13.17 -13.67
C ALA A 60 -20.05 -12.48 -14.58
N PHE A 61 -19.79 -11.26 -15.04
CA PHE A 61 -20.67 -10.55 -15.95
C PHE A 61 -20.19 -10.72 -17.40
N PRO A 62 -21.12 -10.91 -18.37
CA PRO A 62 -20.76 -10.89 -19.77
C PRO A 62 -20.20 -9.51 -20.13
N VAL A 63 -19.06 -9.48 -20.81
CA VAL A 63 -18.54 -8.26 -21.41
C VAL A 63 -19.45 -7.94 -22.59
N ILE A 64 -20.27 -6.89 -22.45
CA ILE A 64 -21.06 -6.35 -23.55
C ILE A 64 -20.18 -5.30 -24.23
N ASP A 65 -19.68 -5.62 -25.42
CA ASP A 65 -19.03 -4.67 -26.30
C ASP A 65 -20.04 -4.31 -27.41
N ASP A 66 -20.70 -3.16 -27.25
CA ASP A 66 -21.70 -2.66 -28.18
C ASP A 66 -21.09 -1.79 -29.30
N GLY A 67 -19.75 -1.74 -29.40
CA GLY A 67 -19.02 -1.01 -30.43
C GLY A 67 -19.10 0.52 -30.27
N LEU A 68 -19.67 1.01 -29.17
CA LEU A 68 -19.77 2.43 -28.87
C LEU A 68 -18.58 2.89 -28.05
N SER A 69 -18.10 4.10 -28.33
CA SER A 69 -17.21 4.79 -27.39
C SER A 69 -17.97 5.12 -26.10
N HIS A 70 -17.21 5.30 -25.01
CA HIS A 70 -17.78 5.63 -23.70
C HIS A 70 -18.76 6.81 -23.76
N LYS A 71 -18.46 7.84 -24.56
CA LYS A 71 -19.34 8.99 -24.74
C LYS A 71 -20.64 8.62 -25.46
N GLU A 72 -20.55 7.87 -26.56
CA GLU A 72 -21.71 7.45 -27.35
C GLU A 72 -22.66 6.54 -26.55
N PHE A 73 -22.11 5.71 -25.65
CA PHE A 73 -22.92 4.90 -24.73
C PHE A 73 -23.75 5.77 -23.77
N PHE A 74 -23.11 6.74 -23.09
CA PHE A 74 -23.82 7.60 -22.12
C PHE A 74 -24.77 8.58 -22.81
N ASP A 75 -24.42 9.09 -24.00
CA ASP A 75 -25.31 9.92 -24.80
C ASP A 75 -26.56 9.12 -25.24
N ARG A 76 -26.44 7.81 -25.55
CA ARG A 76 -27.59 6.94 -25.87
C ARG A 76 -28.48 6.66 -24.65
N GLU A 77 -27.88 6.30 -23.52
CA GLU A 77 -28.62 5.83 -22.33
C GLU A 77 -29.17 6.97 -21.47
N TYR A 78 -28.55 8.16 -21.50
CA TYR A 78 -28.86 9.27 -20.59
C TYR A 78 -28.94 10.65 -21.28
N GLY A 79 -28.76 10.72 -22.61
CA GLY A 79 -28.61 11.98 -23.35
C GLY A 79 -29.91 12.69 -23.74
N ASP A 80 -31.07 12.30 -23.22
CA ASP A 80 -32.29 13.12 -23.31
C ASP A 80 -32.67 13.68 -21.92
N ALA A 81 -32.19 14.89 -21.66
CA ALA A 81 -32.66 15.79 -20.61
C ALA A 81 -32.97 17.17 -21.22
#